data_AF-A0A6G2DGT0-F1
#
_entry.id   AF-A0A6G2DGT0-F1
#
_cell.length_a   1.000
_cell.length_b   1.000
_cell.length_c   1.000
_cell.angle_alpha   90.00
_cell.angle_beta   90.00
_cell.angle_gamma   90.00
#
_symmetry.space_group_name_H-M   'P 1'
#
loop_
_entity.id
_entity.type
_entity.pdbx_description
1 polymer ?
#
loop_
_entity_poly.entity_id
_entity_poly.type
_entity_poly.pdbx_seq_one_letter_code
_entity_poly.pdbx_strand_id
1 'polypeptide(L)'
;DRPLRGFDSYIVEGLVKEMERTNLPLHTHKVPVKLEKTTDGITIHFEDGTSHTASQVIWATGRRPNVKGLQLEKAGVTLNERGFIQVDEYQNTVVEGIYALGDV
;
A
#
# COMPACT_ATOMS: atom_id res chain seq x y z
N ASP A 1 15.12 0.76 -4.70
CA ASP A 1 16.31 0.30 -3.94
C ASP A 1 15.99 -0.10 -2.49
N ARG A 2 15.25 0.68 -1.69
CA ARG A 2 15.01 0.40 -0.26
C ARG A 2 13.53 0.53 0.20
N PRO A 3 13.12 -0.11 1.31
CA PRO A 3 11.80 0.07 1.92
C PRO A 3 11.69 1.43 2.64
N LEU A 4 10.50 1.77 3.14
CA LEU A 4 10.24 2.97 3.98
C LEU A 4 10.77 4.27 3.37
N ARG A 5 10.50 4.51 2.08
CA ARG A 5 11.10 5.61 1.28
C ARG A 5 10.89 7.02 1.83
N GLY A 6 9.81 7.25 2.58
CA GLY A 6 9.53 8.55 3.21
C GLY A 6 10.27 8.80 4.52
N PHE A 7 11.04 7.82 5.01
CA PHE A 7 11.80 7.91 6.26
C PHE A 7 13.28 8.26 5.99
N ASP A 8 13.91 8.83 7.02
CA ASP A 8 15.33 9.17 7.06
C ASP A 8 16.20 8.00 6.59
N SER A 9 17.17 8.27 5.70
CA SER A 9 18.01 7.24 5.11
C SER A 9 18.88 6.51 6.12
N TYR A 10 19.42 7.21 7.12
CA TYR A 10 20.29 6.62 8.12
C TYR A 10 19.54 5.59 8.98
N ILE A 11 18.29 5.90 9.34
CA ILE A 11 17.43 4.97 10.09
C ILE A 11 17.11 3.73 9.24
N VAL A 12 16.73 3.93 7.97
CA VAL A 12 16.38 2.82 7.06
C VAL A 12 17.59 1.93 6.77
N GLU A 13 18.79 2.50 6.63
CA GLU A 13 20.02 1.73 6.47
C GLU A 13 20.30 0.84 7.68
N GLY A 14 20.09 1.34 8.90
CA GLY A 14 20.17 0.55 10.12
C GLY A 14 19.20 -0.64 10.09
N LEU A 15 17.94 -0.39 9.71
CA LEU A 15 16.94 -1.45 9.56
C LEU A 15 17.36 -2.50 8.53
N VAL A 16 17.80 -2.10 7.34
CA VAL A 16 18.19 -3.04 6.27
C VAL A 16 19.37 -3.92 6.72
N LYS A 17 20.36 -3.35 7.41
CA LYS A 17 21.48 -4.12 7.99
C LYS A 17 20.99 -5.14 9.02
N GLU A 18 20.03 -4.77 9.86
CA GLU A 18 19.46 -5.68 10.86
C GLU A 18 18.59 -6.79 10.23
N MET A 19 17.87 -6.50 9.15
CA MET A 19 17.16 -7.52 8.36
C MET A 19 18.13 -8.56 7.81
N GLU A 20 19.25 -8.11 7.23
CA GLU A 20 20.31 -9.00 6.73
C GLU A 20 20.92 -9.84 7.87
N ARG A 21 21.27 -9.19 9.00
CA ARG A 21 21.85 -9.85 10.18
C ARG A 21 20.93 -10.93 10.78
N THR A 22 19.62 -10.77 10.62
CA THR A 22 18.59 -11.69 11.15
C THR A 22 18.05 -12.67 10.11
N ASN A 23 18.70 -12.79 8.94
CA ASN A 23 18.30 -13.67 7.83
C ASN A 23 16.88 -13.40 7.30
N LEU A 24 16.49 -12.13 7.22
CA LEU A 24 15.27 -11.68 6.56
C LEU A 24 15.62 -11.14 5.15
N PRO A 25 15.61 -11.98 4.10
CA PRO A 25 16.04 -11.58 2.78
C PRO A 25 15.13 -10.49 2.19
N LEU A 26 15.73 -9.35 1.87
CA LEU A 26 15.04 -8.26 1.20
C LEU A 26 15.25 -8.37 -0.32
N HIS A 27 14.17 -8.64 -1.04
CA HIS A 27 14.17 -8.67 -2.50
C HIS A 27 13.80 -7.29 -3.07
N THR A 28 14.80 -6.52 -3.50
CA THR A 28 14.60 -5.19 -4.09
C THR A 28 14.32 -5.31 -5.59
N HIS A 29 13.64 -4.31 -6.16
CA HIS A 29 13.32 -4.24 -7.59
C HIS A 29 12.53 -5.46 -8.13
N LYS A 30 11.77 -6.14 -7.27
CA LYS A 30 10.91 -7.26 -7.65
C LYS A 30 9.45 -6.80 -7.73
N VAL A 31 8.88 -6.87 -8.94
CA VAL A 31 7.47 -6.56 -9.20
C VAL A 31 6.75 -7.86 -9.53
N PRO A 32 5.82 -8.35 -8.69
CA PRO A 32 5.11 -9.59 -8.94
C PRO A 32 4.09 -9.42 -10.06
N VAL A 33 4.10 -10.32 -11.05
CA VAL A 33 3.17 -10.33 -12.20
C VAL A 33 2.17 -11.47 -12.17
N LYS A 34 2.51 -12.58 -11.52
CA LYS A 34 1.67 -13.78 -11.44
C LYS A 34 1.93 -14.50 -10.13
N LEU A 35 0.86 -14.99 -9.51
CA LEU A 35 0.92 -15.98 -8.43
C LEU A 35 0.39 -17.30 -8.97
N GLU A 36 1.08 -18.39 -8.62
CA GLU A 36 0.72 -19.73 -9.04
C GLU A 36 0.80 -20.67 -7.84
N LYS A 37 -0.32 -21.36 -7.55
CA LYS A 37 -0.35 -22.37 -6.49
C LYS A 37 0.21 -23.68 -7.02
N THR A 38 1.23 -24.20 -6.37
CA THR A 38 1.93 -25.45 -6.70
C THR A 38 1.83 -26.43 -5.53
N THR A 39 2.42 -27.62 -5.68
CA THR A 39 2.56 -28.59 -4.57
C THR A 39 3.47 -28.09 -3.46
N ASP A 40 4.42 -27.22 -3.79
CA ASP A 40 5.47 -26.76 -2.87
C ASP A 40 5.11 -25.42 -2.19
N GLY A 41 4.01 -24.78 -2.61
CA GLY A 41 3.52 -23.53 -2.05
C GLY A 41 2.90 -22.61 -3.11
N ILE A 42 3.19 -21.32 -2.99
CA ILE A 42 2.78 -20.27 -3.92
C ILE A 42 4.05 -19.75 -4.59
N THR A 43 4.17 -19.99 -5.89
CA THR A 43 5.23 -19.42 -6.73
C THR A 43 4.82 -18.02 -7.18
N ILE A 44 5.65 -17.05 -6.84
CA ILE A 44 5.57 -15.65 -7.26
C ILE A 44 6.47 -15.52 -8.49
N HIS A 45 5.92 -15.08 -9.61
CA HIS A 45 6.66 -14.76 -10.82
C HIS A 45 6.84 -13.24 -10.90
N PHE A 46 8.06 -12.78 -11.21
CA PHE A 46 8.41 -11.37 -11.26
C PHE A 46 8.60 -10.87 -12.70
N GLU A 47 8.47 -9.56 -12.93
CA GLU A 47 8.66 -8.92 -14.24
C GLU A 47 10.03 -9.19 -14.87
N ASP A 48 11.06 -9.37 -14.05
CA ASP A 48 12.42 -9.67 -14.51
C ASP A 48 12.66 -11.14 -14.88
N GLY A 49 11.59 -11.95 -14.92
CA GLY A 49 11.62 -13.38 -15.27
C GLY A 49 12.05 -14.30 -14.13
N THR A 50 12.44 -13.76 -12.97
CA THR A 50 12.76 -14.58 -11.80
C THR A 50 11.51 -15.03 -11.05
N SER A 51 11.66 -16.00 -10.15
CA SER A 51 10.57 -16.48 -9.30
C SER A 51 11.02 -16.79 -7.88
N HIS A 52 10.05 -16.85 -6.97
CA HIS A 52 10.25 -17.24 -5.58
C HIS A 52 9.04 -18.03 -5.08
N THR A 53 9.26 -19.14 -4.36
CA THR A 53 8.19 -19.95 -3.79
C THR A 53 8.11 -19.74 -2.28
N ALA A 54 6.92 -19.41 -1.79
CA ALA A 54 6.64 -19.24 -0.37
C ALA A 54 5.38 -20.02 0.02
N SER A 55 5.24 -20.38 1.30
CA SER A 55 4.04 -21.08 1.79
C SER A 55 2.81 -20.16 1.84
N GLN A 56 3.00 -18.85 2.02
CA GLN A 56 1.97 -17.82 2.11
C GLN A 56 2.47 -16.51 1.50
N VAL A 57 1.53 -15.67 1.07
CA VAL A 57 1.81 -14.32 0.53
C VAL A 57 0.90 -13.31 1.22
N ILE A 58 1.49 -12.23 1.74
CA ILE A 58 0.75 -11.12 2.37
C ILE A 58 0.83 -9.90 1.44
N TRP A 59 -0.33 -9.38 1.05
CA TRP A 59 -0.44 -8.14 0.27
C TRP A 59 -0.45 -6.92 1.19
N ALA A 60 0.70 -6.26 1.31
CA ALA A 60 0.87 -5.01 2.06
C ALA A 60 1.21 -3.83 1.14
N THR A 61 0.54 -3.72 -0.01
CA THR A 61 0.86 -2.75 -1.08
C THR A 61 0.25 -1.37 -0.91
N GLY A 62 -0.60 -1.18 0.12
CA GLY A 62 -1.25 0.09 0.45
C GLY A 62 -2.72 -0.08 0.78
N ARG A 63 -3.34 1.01 1.22
CA ARG A 63 -4.77 1.11 1.51
C ARG A 63 -5.43 2.07 0.51
N ARG A 64 -6.72 1.88 0.26
CA ARG A 64 -7.55 2.82 -0.49
C ARG A 64 -8.63 3.36 0.46
N PRO A 65 -9.06 4.63 0.30
CA PRO A 65 -10.13 5.19 1.13
C PRO A 65 -11.43 4.41 0.94
N ASN A 66 -12.17 4.21 2.04
CA ASN A 66 -13.40 3.43 2.04
C ASN A 66 -14.62 4.29 1.69
N VAL A 67 -14.67 4.77 0.45
CA VAL A 67 -15.73 5.69 -0.03
C VAL A 67 -16.77 5.02 -0.92
N LYS A 68 -16.51 3.80 -1.39
CA LYS A 68 -17.40 3.06 -2.28
C LYS A 68 -18.67 2.63 -1.53
N GLY A 69 -19.84 2.95 -2.10
CA GLY A 69 -21.13 2.58 -1.55
C GLY A 69 -21.74 3.61 -0.59
N LEU A 70 -21.02 4.68 -0.25
CA LEU A 70 -21.54 5.80 0.55
C LEU A 70 -22.51 6.71 -0.21
N GLN A 71 -22.60 6.56 -1.54
CA GLN A 71 -23.46 7.38 -2.40
C GLN A 71 -23.18 8.89 -2.23
N LEU A 72 -21.90 9.26 -2.15
CA LEU A 72 -21.44 10.63 -1.91
C LEU A 72 -22.01 11.63 -2.92
N GLU A 73 -22.21 11.18 -4.16
CA GLU A 73 -22.82 11.95 -5.24
C GLU A 73 -24.24 12.41 -4.90
N LYS A 74 -25.01 11.64 -4.13
CA LYS A 74 -26.36 12.01 -3.69
C LYS A 74 -26.33 13.08 -2.59
N ALA A 75 -25.26 13.11 -1.80
CA ALA A 75 -25.05 14.12 -0.78
C ALA A 75 -24.36 15.39 -1.35
N GLY A 76 -23.85 15.36 -2.58
CA GLY A 76 -23.07 16.45 -3.17
C GLY A 76 -21.61 16.50 -2.70
N VAL A 77 -21.14 15.46 -2.02
CA VAL A 77 -19.76 15.37 -1.51
C VAL A 77 -18.82 14.93 -2.64
N THR A 78 -17.69 15.62 -2.77
CA THR A 78 -16.71 15.38 -3.84
C THR A 78 -15.49 14.62 -3.35
N LEU A 79 -14.85 13.89 -4.27
CA LEU A 79 -13.56 13.25 -4.04
C LEU A 79 -12.45 14.06 -4.70
N ASN A 80 -11.24 14.01 -4.14
CA ASN A 80 -10.04 14.53 -4.78
C ASN A 80 -9.49 13.56 -5.85
N GLU A 81 -8.45 13.98 -6.58
CA GLU A 81 -7.82 13.16 -7.64
C GLU A 81 -7.25 11.83 -7.14
N ARG A 82 -6.99 11.71 -5.83
CA ARG A 82 -6.49 10.48 -5.18
C ARG A 82 -7.62 9.58 -4.67
N GLY A 83 -8.89 9.98 -4.84
CA GLY A 83 -10.07 9.22 -4.45
C GLY A 83 -10.49 9.35 -2.98
N PHE A 84 -9.90 10.27 -2.22
CA PHE A 84 -10.29 10.58 -0.83
C PHE A 84 -11.38 11.64 -0.82
N ILE A 85 -12.17 11.73 0.26
CA ILE A 85 -13.13 12.83 0.41
C ILE A 85 -12.38 14.16 0.44
N GLN A 86 -12.77 15.09 -0.43
CA GLN A 86 -12.18 16.42 -0.49
C GLN A 86 -12.61 17.22 0.75
N VAL A 87 -11.62 17.70 1.52
CA VAL A 87 -11.84 18.56 2.67
C VAL A 87 -10.91 19.76 2.68
N ASP A 88 -11.27 20.78 3.46
CA ASP A 88 -10.41 21.93 3.79
C ASP A 88 -9.52 21.67 5.02
N GLU A 89 -8.79 22.69 5.48
CA GLU A 89 -7.90 22.59 6.65
C GLU A 89 -8.65 22.30 7.97
N TYR A 90 -9.96 22.60 8.02
CA TYR A 90 -10.83 22.35 9.18
C TYR A 90 -11.65 21.07 9.03
N GLN A 91 -11.35 20.25 8.01
CA GLN A 91 -11.99 18.96 7.74
C GLN A 91 -13.44 19.06 7.24
N ASN A 92 -13.84 20.23 6.74
CA ASN A 92 -15.15 20.44 6.13
C ASN A 92 -15.16 19.86 4.71
N THR A 93 -16.24 19.18 4.33
CA THR A 93 -16.49 18.90 2.91
C THR A 93 -17.05 20.16 2.23
N VAL A 94 -17.28 20.08 0.91
CA VAL A 94 -17.98 21.16 0.17
C VAL A 94 -19.43 21.35 0.60
N VAL A 95 -20.00 20.39 1.33
CA VAL A 95 -21.39 20.40 1.79
C VAL A 95 -21.43 20.78 3.26
N GLU A 96 -22.08 21.90 3.58
CA GLU A 96 -22.23 22.38 4.95
C GLU A 96 -22.89 21.31 5.85
N GLY A 97 -22.32 21.08 7.03
CA GLY A 97 -22.78 20.08 7.98
C GLY A 97 -22.29 18.65 7.71
N ILE A 98 -21.55 18.41 6.62
CA ILE A 98 -20.88 17.13 6.34
C ILE A 98 -19.36 17.31 6.45
N TYR A 99 -18.73 16.45 7.25
CA TYR A 99 -17.31 16.47 7.56
C TYR A 99 -16.70 15.09 7.30
N ALA A 100 -15.41 15.04 6.98
CA ALA A 100 -14.68 13.79 6.79
C ALA A 100 -13.28 13.89 7.40
N LEU A 101 -12.89 12.87 8.18
CA LEU A 101 -11.65 12.86 8.94
C LEU A 101 -11.00 11.48 8.89
N GLY A 102 -9.67 11.44 8.90
CA GLY A 102 -8.88 10.19 8.94
C GLY A 102 -8.55 9.65 7.54
N ASP A 103 -8.51 8.33 7.40
CA ASP A 103 -8.07 7.60 6.21
C ASP A 103 -8.99 7.73 4.95
N VAL A 104 -10.09 8.49 5.03
CA VAL A 104 -11.23 8.48 4.08
C VAL A 104 -11.19 9.58 3.03
#